data_AF-A0A535YJH0-F1
#
_entry.id   AF-A0A535YJH0-F1
#
_cell.length_a   1.000
_cell.length_b   1.000
_cell.length_c   1.000
_cell.angle_alpha   90.00
_cell.angle_beta   90.00
_cell.angle_gamma   90.00
#
_symmetry.space_group_name_H-M   'P 1'
#
loop_
_entity.id
_entity.type
_entity.pdbx_description
1 polymer ?
#
loop_
_entity_poly.entity_id
_entity_poly.type
_entity_poly.pdbx_seq_one_letter_code
_entity_poly.pdbx_strand_id
1 'polypeptide(L)'
;MRLQISFRPASPEPKIVSATVEYEGLWAAHGDEIVARLEAHTGLQFAERELRAQIREGPSRSHPLQLRASYDPETKLGTLIHELAHRLIIDAAPPAARRLESHAVIYLFLFDVWTDLFGESFAQRQVEIESQRRPLYAEAWRTAHGMDRTARSARLRAVLGAPPDHR
;
A
#
# COMPACT_ATOMS: atom_id res chain seq x y z
N MET A 1 -8.48 17.65 4.30
CA MET A 1 -9.53 16.65 4.62
C MET A 1 -8.89 15.26 4.60
N ARG A 2 -9.21 14.39 5.58
CA ARG A 2 -8.62 13.05 5.69
C ARG A 2 -9.27 12.06 4.72
N LEU A 3 -8.49 11.16 4.11
CA LEU A 3 -9.01 10.01 3.36
C LEU A 3 -9.91 9.17 4.26
N GLN A 4 -11.09 8.81 3.76
CA GLN A 4 -12.04 7.91 4.41
C GLN A 4 -12.19 6.63 3.60
N ILE A 5 -12.32 5.48 4.28
CA ILE A 5 -12.59 4.21 3.64
C ILE A 5 -13.82 3.59 4.29
N SER A 6 -14.80 3.25 3.47
CA SER A 6 -15.94 2.44 3.89
C SER A 6 -15.69 0.98 3.51
N PHE A 7 -15.77 0.07 4.47
CA PHE A 7 -15.58 -1.35 4.25
C PHE A 7 -16.95 -2.04 4.13
N ARG A 8 -17.10 -2.91 3.15
CA ARG A 8 -18.35 -3.66 2.91
C ARG A 8 -18.06 -5.13 2.67
N PRO A 9 -18.81 -6.05 3.30
CA PRO A 9 -18.66 -7.47 3.01
C PRO A 9 -19.20 -7.77 1.61
N ALA A 10 -18.53 -8.63 0.86
CA ALA A 10 -19.00 -9.09 -0.45
C ALA A 10 -20.13 -10.13 -0.37
N SER A 11 -20.26 -10.82 0.77
CA SER A 11 -21.30 -11.82 1.04
C SER A 11 -21.67 -11.80 2.52
N PRO A 12 -22.85 -12.34 2.91
CA PRO A 12 -23.27 -12.41 4.31
C PRO A 12 -22.60 -13.54 5.10
N GLU A 13 -21.60 -14.22 4.53
CA GLU A 13 -20.88 -15.29 5.22
C GLU A 13 -20.21 -14.76 6.50
N PRO A 14 -20.36 -15.43 7.67
CA PRO A 14 -19.85 -14.92 8.94
C PRO A 14 -18.36 -14.55 8.94
N LYS A 15 -17.52 -15.32 8.25
CA LYS A 15 -16.08 -15.04 8.12
C LYS A 15 -15.77 -13.75 7.35
N ILE A 16 -16.58 -13.41 6.34
CA ILE A 16 -16.42 -12.19 5.53
C ILE A 16 -16.89 -10.97 6.32
N VAL A 17 -18.00 -11.12 7.05
CA VAL A 17 -18.52 -10.09 7.95
C VAL A 17 -17.52 -9.81 9.07
N SER A 18 -16.99 -10.85 9.74
CA SER A 18 -15.95 -10.71 10.77
C SER A 18 -14.72 -9.99 10.23
N ALA A 19 -14.19 -10.43 9.09
CA ALA A 19 -13.04 -9.77 8.48
C ALA A 19 -13.33 -8.30 8.11
N THR A 20 -14.58 -7.95 7.77
CA THR A 20 -14.96 -6.56 7.52
C THR A 20 -14.82 -5.71 8.78
N VAL A 21 -15.33 -6.19 9.91
CA VAL A 21 -15.19 -5.51 11.21
C VAL A 21 -13.71 -5.39 11.59
N GLU A 22 -12.90 -6.41 11.30
CA GLU A 22 -11.45 -6.35 11.55
C GLU A 22 -10.76 -5.26 10.72
N TYR A 23 -11.06 -5.15 9.42
CA TYR A 23 -10.52 -4.06 8.59
C TYR A 23 -10.99 -2.68 9.04
N GLU A 24 -12.26 -2.54 9.48
CA GLU A 24 -12.77 -1.30 10.06
C GLU A 24 -12.00 -0.91 11.33
N GLY A 25 -11.73 -1.88 12.22
CA GLY A 25 -10.94 -1.66 13.43
C GLY A 25 -9.49 -1.25 13.12
N LEU A 26 -8.84 -1.93 12.18
CA LEU A 26 -7.49 -1.59 11.73
C LEU A 26 -7.43 -0.18 11.14
N TRP A 27 -8.41 0.19 10.31
CA TRP A 27 -8.47 1.52 9.70
C TRP A 27 -8.75 2.62 10.74
N ALA A 28 -9.64 2.37 11.70
CA ALA A 28 -9.91 3.30 12.78
C ALA A 28 -8.67 3.55 13.65
N ALA A 29 -7.86 2.52 13.89
CA ALA A 29 -6.66 2.60 14.72
C ALA A 29 -5.46 3.26 14.00
N HIS A 30 -5.27 3.01 12.70
CA HIS A 30 -4.02 3.34 12.01
C HIS A 30 -4.18 4.22 10.76
N GLY A 31 -5.42 4.49 10.31
CA GLY A 31 -5.68 5.08 9.00
C GLY A 31 -5.04 6.44 8.77
N ASP A 32 -5.03 7.34 9.77
CA ASP A 32 -4.38 8.66 9.67
C ASP A 32 -2.90 8.52 9.39
N GLU A 33 -2.23 7.71 10.22
CA GLU A 33 -0.79 7.57 10.19
C GLU A 33 -0.36 6.85 8.92
N ILE A 34 -1.12 5.84 8.47
CA ILE A 34 -0.91 5.19 7.18
C ILE A 34 -0.92 6.22 6.04
N VAL A 35 -1.95 7.07 5.98
CA VAL A 35 -2.07 8.09 4.93
C VAL A 35 -0.92 9.08 5.03
N ALA A 36 -0.65 9.60 6.24
CA ALA A 36 0.42 10.55 6.47
C ALA A 36 1.79 10.02 6.04
N ARG A 37 2.10 8.75 6.35
CA ARG A 37 3.37 8.12 5.96
C ARG A 37 3.46 7.88 4.45
N LEU A 38 2.40 7.39 3.82
CA LEU A 38 2.36 7.20 2.37
C LEU A 38 2.56 8.53 1.63
N GLU A 39 1.88 9.59 2.05
CA GLU A 39 2.02 10.93 1.46
C GLU A 39 3.42 11.51 1.75
N ALA A 40 3.96 11.38 2.97
CA ALA A 40 5.27 11.90 3.33
C ALA A 40 6.43 11.24 2.56
N HIS A 41 6.37 9.92 2.35
CA HIS A 41 7.44 9.20 1.63
C HIS A 41 7.44 9.47 0.12
N THR A 42 6.28 9.79 -0.45
CA THR A 42 6.12 9.98 -1.90
C THR A 42 6.09 11.45 -2.31
N GLY A 43 5.72 12.36 -1.41
CA GLY A 43 5.37 13.75 -1.75
C GLY A 43 4.07 13.89 -2.53
N LEU A 44 3.33 12.79 -2.73
CA LEU A 44 2.03 12.77 -3.41
C LEU A 44 0.90 12.91 -2.39
N GLN A 45 -0.30 13.23 -2.89
CA GLN A 45 -1.51 13.21 -2.10
C GLN A 45 -2.55 12.29 -2.73
N PHE A 46 -3.39 11.66 -1.92
CA PHE A 46 -4.53 10.90 -2.43
C PHE A 46 -5.51 11.84 -3.17
N ALA A 47 -5.77 11.54 -4.45
CA ALA A 47 -6.68 12.33 -5.28
C ALA A 47 -8.15 12.14 -4.84
N GLU A 48 -8.53 10.89 -4.58
CA GLU A 48 -9.84 10.53 -4.03
C GLU A 48 -9.80 10.61 -2.51
N ARG A 49 -10.83 11.19 -1.88
CA ARG A 49 -10.92 11.34 -0.42
C ARG A 49 -11.88 10.36 0.25
N GLU A 50 -12.65 9.61 -0.54
CA GLU A 50 -13.59 8.59 -0.07
C GLU A 50 -13.43 7.33 -0.91
N LEU A 51 -12.99 6.24 -0.29
CA LEU A 51 -12.86 4.94 -0.95
C LEU A 51 -13.91 3.96 -0.43
N ARG A 52 -14.25 3.01 -1.29
CA ARG A 52 -15.08 1.85 -0.95
C ARG A 52 -14.24 0.59 -1.09
N ALA A 53 -14.01 -0.09 0.03
CA ALA A 53 -13.32 -1.36 0.08
C ALA A 53 -14.33 -2.51 0.15
N GLN A 54 -14.19 -3.50 -0.73
CA GLN A 54 -14.97 -4.73 -0.66
C GLN A 54 -14.14 -5.86 -0.05
N ILE A 55 -14.65 -6.45 1.03
CA ILE A 55 -14.00 -7.56 1.74
C ILE A 55 -14.51 -8.88 1.17
N ARG A 56 -13.61 -9.73 0.67
CA ARG A 56 -13.96 -10.98 -0.02
C ARG A 56 -12.84 -12.02 0.07
N GLU A 57 -13.10 -13.25 -0.36
CA GLU A 57 -12.03 -14.21 -0.61
C GLU A 57 -11.42 -14.06 -2.02
N GLY A 58 -10.10 -14.24 -2.11
CA GLY A 58 -9.33 -14.13 -3.35
C GLY A 58 -8.29 -13.00 -3.32
N PRO A 59 -7.57 -12.75 -4.43
CA PRO A 59 -6.52 -11.73 -4.49
C PRO A 59 -7.06 -10.33 -4.15
N SER A 60 -6.31 -9.59 -3.34
CA SER A 60 -6.55 -8.16 -3.11
C SER A 60 -6.22 -7.35 -4.36
N ARG A 61 -6.84 -6.17 -4.48
CA ARG A 61 -6.71 -5.25 -5.62
C ARG A 61 -6.93 -3.82 -5.17
N SER A 62 -6.31 -2.87 -5.86
CA SER A 62 -6.45 -1.43 -5.61
C SER A 62 -7.60 -0.77 -6.38
N HIS A 63 -8.01 -1.35 -7.52
CA HIS A 63 -9.01 -0.78 -8.43
C HIS A 63 -9.96 -1.87 -9.00
N PRO A 64 -11.22 -1.97 -8.50
CA PRO A 64 -11.71 -1.37 -7.26
C PRO A 64 -10.96 -1.91 -6.03
N LEU A 65 -11.00 -1.18 -4.90
CA LEU A 65 -10.34 -1.63 -3.68
C LEU A 65 -11.02 -2.89 -3.14
N GLN A 66 -10.31 -4.01 -3.21
CA GLN A 66 -10.75 -5.32 -2.75
C GLN A 66 -9.69 -5.90 -1.81
N LEU A 67 -10.12 -6.41 -0.67
CA LEU A 67 -9.21 -6.91 0.36
C LEU A 67 -9.59 -8.33 0.77
N ARG A 68 -8.60 -9.21 0.86
CA ARG A 68 -8.81 -10.61 1.23
C ARG A 68 -9.23 -10.72 2.69
N ALA A 69 -10.30 -11.48 2.94
CA ALA A 69 -10.85 -11.71 4.28
C ALA A 69 -10.01 -12.67 5.13
N SER A 70 -9.50 -13.76 4.55
CA SER A 70 -8.80 -14.85 5.25
C SER A 70 -7.38 -14.56 5.77
N TYR A 71 -6.85 -13.36 5.55
CA TYR A 71 -5.52 -13.01 6.09
C TYR A 71 -5.54 -12.85 7.61
N ASP A 72 -4.43 -13.14 8.27
CA ASP A 72 -4.21 -12.76 9.67
C ASP A 72 -4.13 -11.22 9.81
N PRO A 73 -4.29 -10.66 11.02
CA PRO A 73 -4.37 -9.21 11.23
C PRO A 73 -3.18 -8.41 10.68
N GLU A 74 -1.95 -8.91 10.83
CA GLU A 74 -0.77 -8.20 10.32
C GLU A 74 -0.74 -8.22 8.79
N THR A 75 -1.03 -9.37 8.18
CA THR A 75 -1.11 -9.50 6.72
C THR A 75 -2.26 -8.68 6.13
N LYS A 76 -3.40 -8.55 6.85
CA LYS A 76 -4.49 -7.62 6.48
C LYS A 76 -3.98 -6.19 6.42
N LEU A 77 -3.27 -5.74 7.46
CA LEU A 77 -2.74 -4.38 7.57
C LEU A 77 -1.68 -4.10 6.50
N GLY A 78 -0.72 -5.00 6.33
CA GLY A 78 0.32 -4.89 5.29
C GLY A 78 -0.31 -4.84 3.89
N THR A 79 -1.28 -5.70 3.61
CA THR A 79 -2.01 -5.72 2.35
C THR A 79 -2.83 -4.45 2.11
N LEU A 80 -3.52 -3.92 3.13
CA LEU A 80 -4.25 -2.64 3.00
C LEU A 80 -3.30 -1.52 2.57
N ILE A 81 -2.14 -1.41 3.21
CA ILE A 81 -1.13 -0.38 2.91
C ILE A 81 -0.56 -0.57 1.50
N HIS A 82 -0.30 -1.82 1.09
CA HIS A 82 0.12 -2.15 -0.28
C HIS A 82 -0.88 -1.67 -1.32
N GLU A 83 -2.17 -1.99 -1.15
CA GLU A 83 -3.20 -1.59 -2.12
C GLU A 83 -3.39 -0.07 -2.14
N LEU A 84 -3.24 0.61 -1.00
CA LEU A 84 -3.25 2.07 -0.91
C LEU A 84 -2.01 2.70 -1.58
N ALA A 85 -0.83 2.08 -1.49
CA ALA A 85 0.35 2.52 -2.21
C ALA A 85 0.13 2.45 -3.73
N HIS A 86 -0.52 1.39 -4.23
CA HIS A 86 -0.93 1.33 -5.63
C HIS A 86 -1.91 2.44 -6.00
N ARG A 87 -2.93 2.70 -5.18
CA ARG A 87 -3.87 3.82 -5.40
C ARG A 87 -3.16 5.16 -5.50
N LEU A 88 -2.26 5.44 -4.56
CA LEU A 88 -1.52 6.69 -4.55
C LEU A 88 -0.70 6.88 -5.84
N ILE A 89 0.01 5.84 -6.30
CA ILE A 89 0.80 5.92 -7.54
C ILE A 89 -0.09 6.00 -8.79
N ILE A 90 -1.13 5.18 -8.89
CA ILE A 90 -2.00 5.14 -10.07
C ILE A 90 -2.78 6.45 -10.24
N ASP A 91 -3.24 7.05 -9.14
CA ASP A 91 -4.11 8.22 -9.18
C ASP A 91 -3.32 9.54 -9.20
N ALA A 92 -2.14 9.61 -8.55
CA ALA A 92 -1.42 10.87 -8.35
C ALA A 92 -0.03 10.95 -9.03
N ALA A 93 0.59 9.83 -9.43
CA ALA A 93 1.92 9.89 -10.03
C ALA A 93 1.88 10.39 -11.50
N PRO A 94 2.96 11.02 -12.00
CA PRO A 94 3.04 11.44 -13.39
C PRO A 94 2.89 10.27 -14.38
N PRO A 95 2.44 10.52 -15.62
CA PRO A 95 2.27 9.47 -16.62
C PRO A 95 3.49 8.59 -16.86
N ALA A 96 4.71 9.15 -16.73
CA ALA A 96 5.95 8.39 -16.87
C ALA A 96 6.10 7.31 -15.80
N ALA A 97 5.83 7.64 -14.53
CA ALA A 97 5.87 6.69 -13.42
C ALA A 97 4.81 5.58 -13.58
N ARG A 98 3.62 5.93 -14.07
CA ARG A 98 2.50 4.99 -14.28
C ARG A 98 2.73 3.98 -15.42
N ARG A 99 3.72 4.20 -16.28
CA ARG A 99 4.11 3.24 -17.33
C ARG A 99 5.10 2.18 -16.84
N LEU A 100 5.70 2.39 -15.66
CA LEU A 100 6.59 1.41 -15.06
C LEU A 100 5.78 0.27 -14.44
N GLU A 101 6.44 -0.87 -14.21
CA GLU A 101 5.87 -1.94 -13.42
C GLU A 101 5.57 -1.42 -12.01
N SER A 102 4.32 -1.55 -11.56
CA SER A 102 3.83 -0.82 -10.40
C SER A 102 4.48 -1.29 -9.10
N HIS A 103 4.78 -2.59 -8.94
CA HIS A 103 5.45 -3.13 -7.74
C HIS A 103 6.88 -2.59 -7.61
N ALA A 104 7.61 -2.51 -8.73
CA ALA A 104 8.93 -1.92 -8.77
C ALA A 104 8.92 -0.44 -8.34
N VAL A 105 7.83 0.29 -8.57
CA VAL A 105 7.68 1.67 -8.07
C VAL A 105 7.30 1.69 -6.59
N ILE A 106 6.25 0.95 -6.18
CA ILE A 106 5.77 1.04 -4.79
C ILE A 106 6.78 0.48 -3.79
N TYR A 107 7.58 -0.53 -4.16
CA TYR A 107 8.58 -1.11 -3.27
C TYR A 107 9.76 -0.18 -2.98
N LEU A 108 9.91 0.91 -3.75
CA LEU A 108 10.87 1.97 -3.42
C LEU A 108 10.51 2.75 -2.16
N PHE A 109 9.29 2.63 -1.63
CA PHE A 109 8.91 3.30 -0.38
C PHE A 109 8.09 2.43 0.58
N LEU A 110 7.47 1.36 0.09
CA LEU A 110 6.55 0.55 0.89
C LEU A 110 7.23 -0.10 2.10
N PHE A 111 8.48 -0.57 1.95
CA PHE A 111 9.25 -1.11 3.08
C PHE A 111 9.50 -0.04 4.15
N ASP A 112 9.88 1.17 3.75
CA ASP A 112 10.16 2.27 4.68
C ASP A 112 8.87 2.76 5.36
N VAL A 113 7.74 2.78 4.65
CA VAL A 113 6.42 3.06 5.23
C VAL A 113 6.03 2.02 6.28
N TRP A 114 6.17 0.73 5.98
CA TRP A 114 5.91 -0.31 6.97
C TRP A 114 6.83 -0.22 8.18
N THR A 115 8.12 0.06 7.95
CA THR A 115 9.12 0.22 9.01
C THR A 115 8.77 1.39 9.93
N ASP A 116 8.41 2.54 9.36
CA ASP A 116 8.06 3.73 10.13
C ASP A 116 6.75 3.56 10.93
N LEU A 117 5.81 2.73 10.44
CA LEU A 117 4.53 2.48 11.09
C LEU A 117 4.60 1.42 12.19
N PHE A 118 5.26 0.29 11.91
CA PHE A 118 5.16 -0.94 12.71
C PHE A 118 6.51 -1.60 12.98
N GLY A 119 7.62 -0.97 12.59
CA GLY A 119 8.96 -1.47 12.81
C GLY A 119 9.46 -2.43 11.72
N GLU A 120 10.77 -2.65 11.73
CA GLU A 120 11.47 -3.43 10.70
C GLU A 120 11.03 -4.90 10.66
N SER A 121 10.74 -5.51 11.81
CA SER A 121 10.27 -6.91 11.87
C SER A 121 8.94 -7.10 11.14
N PHE A 122 8.01 -6.16 11.28
CA PHE A 122 6.76 -6.17 10.52
C PHE A 122 7.03 -6.02 9.02
N ALA A 123 7.85 -5.04 8.63
CA ALA A 123 8.18 -4.79 7.24
C ALA A 123 8.82 -6.01 6.57
N GLN A 124 9.81 -6.62 7.22
CA GLN A 124 10.49 -7.83 6.73
C GLN A 124 9.51 -8.99 6.58
N ARG A 125 8.58 -9.17 7.51
CA ARG A 125 7.55 -10.20 7.43
C ARG A 125 6.63 -10.00 6.21
N GLN A 126 6.22 -8.77 5.93
CA GLN A 126 5.40 -8.47 4.75
C GLN A 126 6.16 -8.75 3.45
N VAL A 127 7.46 -8.41 3.37
CA VAL A 127 8.32 -8.70 2.22
C VAL A 127 8.42 -10.21 1.96
N GLU A 128 8.58 -11.02 3.01
CA GLU A 128 8.59 -12.49 2.89
C GLU A 128 7.27 -13.01 2.31
N ILE A 129 6.15 -12.56 2.86
CA ILE A 129 4.81 -12.96 2.42
C ILE A 129 4.58 -12.57 0.96
N GLU A 130 4.91 -11.35 0.57
CA GLU A 130 4.70 -10.85 -0.79
C GLU A 130 5.61 -11.52 -1.82
N SER A 131 6.87 -11.79 -1.44
CA SER A 131 7.84 -12.47 -2.29
C SER A 131 7.40 -13.90 -2.65
N GLN A 132 6.59 -14.55 -1.80
CA GLN A 132 6.04 -15.87 -2.07
C GLN A 132 4.85 -15.85 -3.06
N ARG A 133 4.23 -14.68 -3.31
CA ARG A 133 3.01 -14.59 -4.13
C ARG A 133 3.31 -14.80 -5.61
N ARG A 134 4.37 -14.18 -6.13
CA ARG A 134 4.78 -14.25 -7.55
C ARG A 134 6.30 -14.07 -7.69
N PRO A 135 6.98 -14.76 -8.63
CA PRO A 135 8.41 -14.57 -8.88
C PRO A 135 8.81 -13.13 -9.19
N LEU A 136 7.97 -12.41 -9.96
CA LEU A 136 8.18 -11.00 -10.28
C LEU A 136 8.21 -10.11 -9.01
N TYR A 137 7.43 -10.45 -7.98
CA TYR A 137 7.38 -9.66 -6.74
C TYR A 137 8.64 -9.90 -5.93
N ALA A 138 9.12 -11.16 -5.87
CA ALA A 138 10.39 -11.46 -5.24
C ALA A 138 11.57 -10.74 -5.92
N GLU A 139 11.56 -10.60 -7.24
CA GLU A 139 12.58 -9.83 -7.98
C GLU A 139 12.50 -8.33 -7.69
N ALA A 140 11.31 -7.75 -7.70
CA ALA A 140 11.11 -6.34 -7.35
C ALA A 140 11.55 -6.07 -5.89
N TRP A 141 11.22 -6.95 -4.95
CA TRP A 141 11.65 -6.81 -3.55
C TRP A 141 13.16 -6.94 -3.39
N ARG A 142 13.81 -7.91 -4.04
CA ARG A 142 15.28 -8.02 -4.05
C ARG A 142 15.94 -6.75 -4.58
N THR A 143 15.38 -6.17 -5.64
CA THR A 143 15.89 -4.91 -6.21
C THR A 143 15.76 -3.76 -5.22
N ALA A 144 14.59 -3.61 -4.58
CA ALA A 144 14.34 -2.57 -3.59
C ALA A 144 15.21 -2.73 -2.32
N HIS A 145 15.42 -3.95 -1.85
CA HIS A 145 16.26 -4.26 -0.69
C HIS A 145 17.76 -4.16 -0.99
N GLY A 146 18.16 -4.28 -2.25
CA GLY A 146 19.54 -4.00 -2.67
C GLY A 146 19.93 -2.52 -2.54
N MET A 147 18.95 -1.64 -2.33
CA MET A 147 19.13 -0.22 -2.06
C MET A 147 18.93 0.04 -0.57
N ASP A 148 19.72 0.93 0.03
CA ASP A 148 19.39 1.49 1.34
C ASP A 148 18.22 2.49 1.24
N ARG A 149 17.73 2.98 2.38
CA ARG A 149 16.62 3.95 2.45
C ARG A 149 16.90 5.22 1.66
N THR A 150 18.13 5.72 1.65
CA THR A 150 18.51 6.93 0.92
C THR A 150 18.48 6.70 -0.58
N ALA A 151 19.02 5.57 -1.05
CA ALA A 151 19.05 5.18 -2.45
C ALA A 151 17.64 4.90 -2.98
N ARG A 152 16.79 4.19 -2.20
CA ARG A 152 15.37 3.98 -2.50
C ARG A 152 14.62 5.31 -2.67
N SER A 153 14.78 6.23 -1.71
CA SER A 153 14.16 7.56 -1.75
C SER A 153 14.65 8.39 -2.95
N ALA A 154 15.95 8.36 -3.25
CA ALA A 154 16.49 9.05 -4.43
C ALA A 154 15.95 8.47 -5.74
N ARG A 155 15.84 7.14 -5.83
CA ARG A 155 15.27 6.45 -6.98
C ARG A 155 13.78 6.79 -7.15
N LEU A 156 13.03 6.82 -6.06
CA LEU A 156 11.62 7.22 -6.07
C LEU A 156 11.46 8.65 -6.61
N ARG A 157 12.23 9.62 -6.10
CA ARG A 157 12.19 11.00 -6.62
C ARG A 157 12.49 11.08 -8.11
N ALA A 158 13.47 10.30 -8.59
CA ALA A 158 13.78 10.26 -10.02
C ALA A 158 12.62 9.69 -10.86
N VAL A 159 11.91 8.68 -10.33
CA VAL A 159 10.75 8.06 -10.99
C VAL A 159 9.53 8.99 -11.00
N LEU A 160 9.25 9.64 -9.87
CA LEU A 160 8.12 10.57 -9.74
C LEU A 160 8.38 11.92 -10.43
N GLY A 161 9.61 12.18 -10.89
CA GLY A 161 10.04 13.51 -11.33
C GLY A 161 10.26 14.44 -10.14
N ALA A 162 11.13 15.44 -10.31
CA ALA A 162 11.19 16.52 -9.33
C ALA A 162 9.78 17.16 -9.23
N PRO A 163 9.30 17.52 -8.03
CA PRO A 163 8.12 18.37 -7.94
C PRO A 163 8.36 19.61 -8.83
N PRO A 164 7.34 20.11 -9.55
CA PRO A 164 7.50 21.36 -10.27
C PRO A 164 8.01 22.41 -9.27
N ASP A 165 9.13 23.05 -9.60
CA ASP A 165 9.61 24.25 -8.92
C ASP A 165 8.44 25.24 -8.91
N HIS A 166 7.76 25.38 -7.78
CA HIS A 166 6.88 26.52 -7.56
C HIS A 166 7.78 27.74 -7.30
N ARG A 167 8.31 28.30 -8.38
CA ARG A 167 8.79 29.69 -8.41
C ARG A 167 7.62 30.64 -8.58
#